data_AF-X1RZ98-F1
#
_entry.id   AF-X1RZ98-F1
#
_cell.length_a   1.000
_cell.length_b   1.000
_cell.length_c   1.000
_cell.angle_alpha   90.00
_cell.angle_beta   90.00
_cell.angle_gamma   90.00
#
_symmetry.space_group_name_H-M   'P 1'
#
loop_
_entity.id
_entity.type
_entity.pdbx_description
1 polymer ?
#
loop_
_entity_poly.entity_id
_entity_poly.type
_entity_poly.pdbx_seq_one_letter_code
_entity_poly.pdbx_strand_id
1 'polypeptide(L)'
;MAMYKNPSDRIKNIGFVSTRIAGTDGVSLEIQKWADVFERNRFNCFYFAGVSDRDPEKSFPVEEAHFEHPVIEEINSDLFGKKDRRRETSETIQKIKDKLKGALYDFVKKYDVDLIIPENALAIPMNIPLGLAITEFIAETCVPTIAHHHDFSWERPRFLINSCRDYLNMAFPPHLPSIRHGVINS
;
A
#
# COMPACT_ATOMS: atom_id res chain seq x y z
N MET A 1 6.20 28.08 30.31
CA MET A 1 4.91 27.93 29.61
C MET A 1 5.16 27.11 28.36
N ALA A 2 5.05 25.79 28.44
CA ALA A 2 5.32 24.91 27.30
C ALA A 2 4.16 25.07 26.30
N MET A 3 4.46 25.62 25.12
CA MET A 3 3.52 25.61 24.01
C MET A 3 3.21 24.14 23.67
N TYR A 4 1.94 23.76 23.76
CA TYR A 4 1.46 22.52 23.16
C TYR A 4 1.71 22.62 21.65
N LYS A 5 2.71 21.87 21.16
CA LYS A 5 2.91 21.67 19.72
C LYS A 5 1.73 20.89 19.18
N ASN A 6 1.22 21.31 18.03
CA ASN A 6 0.13 20.60 17.36
C ASN A 6 0.68 19.26 16.87
N PRO A 7 -0.08 18.14 16.88
CA PRO A 7 0.40 16.86 16.36
C PRO A 7 0.89 16.94 14.90
N SER A 8 0.34 17.87 14.12
CA SER A 8 0.76 18.20 12.75
C SER A 8 2.16 18.81 12.65
N ASP A 9 2.71 19.37 13.74
CA ASP A 9 4.08 19.93 13.76
C ASP A 9 5.17 18.83 13.71
N ARG A 10 4.78 17.54 13.76
CA ARG A 10 5.70 16.40 13.64
C ARG A 10 5.76 15.79 12.24
N ILE A 11 4.78 16.02 11.37
CA ILE A 11 4.75 15.40 10.04
C ILE A 11 5.54 16.27 9.06
N LYS A 12 6.56 15.69 8.43
CA LYS A 12 7.37 16.35 7.41
C LYS A 12 7.56 15.48 6.18
N ASN A 13 7.75 14.18 6.37
CA ASN A 13 8.07 13.20 5.34
C ASN A 13 6.88 12.27 5.10
N ILE A 14 6.39 12.23 3.87
CA ILE A 14 5.21 11.47 3.46
C ILE A 14 5.66 10.37 2.50
N GLY A 15 5.29 9.13 2.80
CA GLY A 15 5.59 7.97 1.97
C GLY A 15 4.36 7.47 1.22
N PHE A 16 4.36 7.58 -0.11
CA PHE A 16 3.36 6.92 -0.96
C PHE A 16 3.72 5.45 -1.14
N VAL A 17 2.73 4.57 -1.00
CA VAL A 17 2.91 3.11 -1.14
C VAL A 17 1.90 2.61 -2.18
N SER A 18 2.38 2.05 -3.29
CA SER A 18 1.52 1.51 -4.35
C SER A 18 2.14 0.26 -4.98
N THR A 19 1.37 -0.47 -5.76
CA THR A 19 1.91 -1.55 -6.59
C THR A 19 2.77 -1.01 -7.74
N ARG A 20 2.43 0.17 -8.26
CA ARG A 20 3.13 0.88 -9.34
C ARG A 20 2.98 2.39 -9.17
N ILE A 21 4.06 3.13 -9.45
CA ILE A 21 4.08 4.59 -9.52
C ILE A 21 4.85 4.98 -10.80
N ALA A 22 4.28 4.67 -11.96
CA ALA A 22 4.95 4.90 -13.23
C ALA A 22 3.96 5.08 -14.38
N GLY A 23 4.29 6.00 -15.29
CA GLY A 23 3.50 6.30 -16.47
C GLY A 23 2.25 7.13 -16.17
N THR A 24 1.20 6.91 -16.97
CA THR A 24 -0.01 7.76 -17.01
C THR A 24 -1.27 7.03 -16.55
N ASP A 25 -1.14 5.96 -15.77
CA ASP A 25 -2.30 5.30 -15.19
C ASP A 25 -2.97 6.16 -14.10
N GLY A 26 -4.25 5.89 -13.83
CA GLY A 26 -5.05 6.68 -12.90
C GLY A 26 -4.42 6.82 -11.51
N VAL A 27 -3.86 5.75 -10.95
CA VAL A 27 -3.24 5.78 -9.61
C VAL A 27 -1.98 6.63 -9.62
N SER A 28 -1.11 6.46 -10.63
CA SER A 28 0.11 7.25 -10.79
C SER A 28 -0.18 8.76 -10.94
N LEU A 29 -1.27 9.12 -11.62
CA LEU A 29 -1.71 10.51 -11.76
C LEU A 29 -2.31 11.09 -10.48
N GLU A 30 -3.09 10.31 -9.73
CA GLU A 30 -3.62 10.76 -8.43
C GLU A 30 -2.51 10.97 -7.41
N ILE A 31 -1.52 10.07 -7.36
CA ILE A 31 -0.31 10.24 -6.54
C ILE A 31 0.37 11.57 -6.87
N GLN A 32 0.52 11.89 -8.16
CA GLN A 32 1.15 13.16 -8.56
C GLN A 32 0.37 14.37 -8.04
N LYS A 33 -0.96 14.37 -8.14
CA LYS A 33 -1.80 15.48 -7.64
C LYS A 33 -1.62 15.69 -6.14
N TRP A 34 -1.59 14.62 -5.36
CA TRP A 34 -1.39 14.69 -3.91
C TRP A 34 0.03 15.15 -3.56
N ALA A 35 1.04 14.55 -4.20
CA ALA A 35 2.44 14.94 -4.04
C ALA A 35 2.65 16.43 -4.35
N ASP A 36 2.09 16.95 -5.44
CA ASP A 36 2.17 18.37 -5.80
C ASP A 36 1.56 19.27 -4.72
N VAL A 37 0.44 18.89 -4.12
CA VAL A 37 -0.17 19.64 -3.00
C VAL A 37 0.75 19.60 -1.77
N PHE A 38 1.26 18.43 -1.40
CA PHE A 38 2.13 18.28 -0.24
C PHE A 38 3.45 19.04 -0.39
N GLU A 39 4.13 18.92 -1.54
CA GLU A 39 5.38 19.61 -1.81
C GLU A 39 5.18 21.14 -1.84
N ARG A 40 4.08 21.65 -2.42
CA ARG A 40 3.70 23.08 -2.32
C ARG A 40 3.49 23.54 -0.88
N ASN A 41 3.04 22.65 0.00
CA ASN A 41 2.91 22.90 1.43
C ASN A 41 4.17 22.53 2.23
N ARG A 42 5.31 22.37 1.55
CA ARG A 42 6.65 22.13 2.13
C ARG A 42 6.80 20.78 2.83
N PHE A 43 6.00 19.76 2.50
CA PHE A 43 6.29 18.38 2.89
C PHE A 43 7.26 17.74 1.88
N ASN A 44 7.94 16.68 2.29
CA ASN A 44 8.78 15.86 1.42
C ASN A 44 8.00 14.59 1.04
N CYS A 45 8.03 14.20 -0.24
CA CYS A 45 7.35 12.99 -0.72
C CYS A 45 8.36 11.92 -1.15
N PHE A 46 8.12 10.69 -0.72
CA PHE A 46 8.92 9.50 -1.00
C PHE A 46 8.03 8.36 -1.52
N TYR A 47 8.59 7.45 -2.31
CA TYR A 47 7.80 6.51 -3.11
C TYR A 47 8.26 5.07 -2.92
N PHE A 48 7.38 4.22 -2.40
CA PHE A 48 7.56 2.77 -2.32
C PHE A 48 6.65 2.09 -3.35
N ALA A 49 7.24 1.33 -4.28
CA ALA A 49 6.45 0.65 -5.31
C ALA A 49 7.16 -0.52 -5.97
N GLY A 50 6.41 -1.33 -6.72
CA GLY A 50 6.98 -2.35 -7.61
C GLY A 50 7.90 -1.76 -8.68
N VAL A 51 7.51 -0.61 -9.19
CA VAL A 51 8.28 0.23 -10.11
C VAL A 51 7.91 1.69 -9.87
N SER A 52 8.89 2.58 -9.97
CA SER A 52 8.73 4.02 -9.82
C SER A 52 9.48 4.75 -10.93
N ASP A 53 8.84 5.68 -11.63
CA ASP A 53 9.50 6.62 -12.56
C ASP A 53 9.81 7.98 -11.92
N ARG A 54 9.60 8.10 -10.61
CA ARG A 54 9.97 9.28 -9.81
C ARG A 54 11.48 9.33 -9.60
N ASP A 55 11.94 10.46 -9.06
CA ASP A 55 13.34 10.65 -8.69
C ASP A 55 13.90 9.42 -7.95
N PRO A 56 14.98 8.77 -8.45
CA PRO A 56 15.58 7.61 -7.80
C PRO A 56 16.03 7.88 -6.36
N GLU A 57 16.41 9.12 -6.01
CA GLU A 57 16.81 9.45 -4.64
C GLU A 57 15.62 9.38 -3.67
N LYS A 58 14.40 9.65 -4.17
CA LYS A 58 13.15 9.60 -3.41
C LYS A 58 12.38 8.28 -3.56
N SER A 59 12.91 7.34 -4.33
CA SER A 59 12.21 6.10 -4.68
C SER A 59 12.83 4.87 -4.02
N PHE A 60 11.97 3.92 -3.67
CA PHE A 60 12.29 2.63 -3.06
C PHE A 60 11.58 1.52 -3.84
N PRO A 61 12.13 1.11 -5.00
CA PRO A 61 11.54 0.05 -5.81
C PRO A 61 11.73 -1.31 -5.14
N VAL A 62 10.67 -2.11 -5.08
CA VAL A 62 10.67 -3.50 -4.59
C VAL A 62 9.83 -4.33 -5.56
N GLU A 63 10.46 -5.06 -6.47
CA GLU A 63 9.81 -5.70 -7.61
C GLU A 63 8.57 -6.53 -7.23
N GLU A 64 8.59 -7.25 -6.11
CA GLU A 64 7.44 -8.04 -5.63
C GLU A 64 6.21 -7.22 -5.21
N ALA A 65 6.33 -5.90 -5.05
CA ALA A 65 5.18 -5.03 -4.86
C ALA A 65 4.38 -4.84 -6.17
N HIS A 66 4.99 -5.11 -7.34
CA HIS A 66 4.29 -5.01 -8.63
C HIS A 66 3.27 -6.14 -8.80
N PHE A 67 2.07 -5.82 -9.29
CA PHE A 67 1.02 -6.82 -9.47
C PHE A 67 1.28 -7.79 -10.64
N GLU A 68 2.16 -7.41 -11.58
CA GLU A 68 2.62 -8.27 -12.69
C GLU A 68 3.92 -9.02 -12.35
N HIS A 69 4.40 -8.94 -11.10
CA HIS A 69 5.53 -9.77 -10.70
C HIS A 69 5.12 -11.25 -10.81
N PRO A 70 5.93 -12.16 -11.40
CA PRO A 70 5.50 -13.53 -11.71
C PRO A 70 4.90 -14.30 -10.53
N VAL A 71 5.49 -14.15 -9.34
CA VAL A 71 4.96 -14.79 -8.12
C VAL A 71 3.57 -14.26 -7.72
N ILE A 72 3.29 -12.98 -7.97
CA ILE A 72 2.00 -12.35 -7.65
C ILE A 72 0.94 -12.80 -8.65
N GLU A 73 1.28 -12.92 -9.93
CA GLU A 73 0.39 -13.50 -10.93
C GLU A 73 0.04 -14.96 -10.60
N GLU A 74 1.03 -15.76 -10.19
CA GLU A 74 0.80 -17.15 -9.76
C GLU A 74 -0.16 -17.20 -8.55
N ILE A 75 0.11 -16.40 -7.52
CA ILE A 75 -0.79 -16.28 -6.34
C ILE A 75 -2.19 -15.90 -6.80
N ASN A 76 -2.34 -14.85 -7.61
CA ASN A 76 -3.64 -14.37 -8.06
C ASN A 76 -4.41 -15.44 -8.85
N SER A 77 -3.73 -16.22 -9.69
CA SER A 77 -4.31 -17.33 -10.45
C SER A 77 -4.80 -18.49 -9.57
N ASP A 78 -4.24 -18.62 -8.36
CA ASP A 78 -4.67 -19.64 -7.40
C ASP A 78 -5.73 -19.15 -6.41
N LEU A 79 -5.86 -17.83 -6.24
CA LEU A 79 -6.83 -17.24 -5.33
C LEU A 79 -8.16 -16.89 -5.98
N PHE A 80 -8.16 -16.31 -7.18
CA PHE A 80 -9.36 -15.76 -7.81
C PHE A 80 -9.99 -16.74 -8.81
N GLY A 81 -11.33 -16.77 -8.84
CA GLY A 81 -12.11 -17.73 -9.63
C GLY A 81 -12.23 -19.13 -9.01
N LYS A 82 -11.63 -19.36 -7.83
CA LYS A 82 -11.60 -20.63 -7.09
C LYS A 82 -12.21 -20.47 -5.70
N LYS A 83 -12.55 -21.58 -5.04
CA LYS A 83 -13.13 -21.60 -3.67
C LYS A 83 -12.18 -22.18 -2.62
N ASP A 84 -11.19 -22.95 -3.06
CA ASP A 84 -10.09 -23.48 -2.28
C ASP A 84 -8.75 -22.92 -2.79
N ARG A 85 -7.72 -22.94 -1.93
CA ARG A 85 -6.35 -22.56 -2.28
C ARG A 85 -5.39 -23.64 -1.81
N ARG A 86 -4.27 -23.76 -2.51
CA ARG A 86 -3.20 -24.68 -2.10
C ARG A 86 -2.52 -24.21 -0.82
N ARG A 87 -1.97 -25.15 -0.05
CA ARG A 87 -1.17 -24.84 1.15
C ARG A 87 0.06 -24.02 0.75
N GLU A 88 0.71 -24.42 -0.33
CA GLU A 88 1.90 -23.80 -0.91
C GLU A 88 1.65 -22.33 -1.29
N THR A 89 0.44 -22.01 -1.76
CA THR A 89 0.03 -20.62 -2.04
C THR A 89 -0.01 -19.79 -0.76
N SER A 90 -0.52 -20.35 0.34
CA SER A 90 -0.54 -19.67 1.64
C SER A 90 0.88 -19.44 2.17
N GLU A 91 1.77 -20.43 2.04
CA GLU A 91 3.18 -20.34 2.44
C GLU A 91 3.92 -19.28 1.61
N THR A 92 3.69 -19.25 0.30
CA THR A 92 4.27 -18.24 -0.60
C THR A 92 3.78 -16.84 -0.25
N ILE A 93 2.48 -16.66 0.02
CA ILE A 93 1.92 -15.37 0.45
C ILE A 93 2.63 -14.87 1.70
N GLN A 94 2.82 -15.71 2.72
CA GLN A 94 3.49 -15.31 3.95
C GLN A 94 4.95 -14.90 3.69
N LYS A 95 5.69 -15.68 2.90
CA LYS A 95 7.07 -15.37 2.53
C LYS A 95 7.22 -14.02 1.84
N ILE A 96 6.36 -13.74 0.84
CA ILE A 96 6.40 -12.46 0.10
C ILE A 96 5.95 -11.31 0.99
N LYS A 97 4.92 -11.51 1.82
CA LYS A 97 4.45 -10.53 2.79
C LYS A 97 5.56 -10.16 3.78
N ASP A 98 6.29 -11.12 4.34
CA ASP A 98 7.39 -10.83 5.27
C ASP A 98 8.52 -10.03 4.60
N LYS A 99 8.85 -10.35 3.34
CA LYS A 99 9.82 -9.57 2.54
C LYS A 99 9.34 -8.12 2.34
N LEU A 100 8.09 -7.93 1.91
CA LEU A 100 7.51 -6.61 1.68
C LEU A 100 7.40 -5.80 2.98
N LYS A 101 7.03 -6.44 4.08
CA LYS A 101 6.97 -5.80 5.40
C LYS A 101 8.36 -5.33 5.85
N GLY A 102 9.39 -6.17 5.72
CA GLY A 102 10.77 -5.77 5.99
C GLY A 102 11.20 -4.57 5.14
N ALA A 103 10.85 -4.57 3.86
CA ALA A 103 11.12 -3.44 2.97
C ALA A 103 10.37 -2.16 3.35
N LEU A 104 9.14 -2.25 3.88
CA LEU A 104 8.41 -1.10 4.42
C LEU A 104 9.12 -0.50 5.65
N TYR A 105 9.62 -1.34 6.56
CA TYR A 105 10.44 -0.89 7.69
C TYR A 105 11.71 -0.17 7.20
N ASP A 106 12.40 -0.73 6.22
CA ASP A 106 13.60 -0.13 5.64
C ASP A 106 13.30 1.20 4.93
N PHE A 107 12.20 1.26 4.18
CA PHE A 107 11.73 2.47 3.50
C PHE A 107 11.43 3.60 4.49
N VAL A 108 10.62 3.32 5.51
CA VAL A 108 10.25 4.31 6.54
C VAL A 108 11.48 4.77 7.30
N LYS A 109 12.41 3.86 7.63
CA LYS A 109 13.66 4.21 8.31
C LYS A 109 14.60 5.05 7.43
N LYS A 110 14.74 4.69 6.14
CA LYS A 110 15.66 5.37 5.21
C LYS A 110 15.27 6.83 4.99
N TYR A 111 13.97 7.09 4.89
CA TYR A 111 13.43 8.42 4.56
C TYR A 111 12.81 9.16 5.74
N ASP A 112 12.90 8.58 6.95
CA ASP A 112 12.31 9.11 8.17
C ASP A 112 10.83 9.46 7.97
N VAL A 113 10.06 8.53 7.41
CA VAL A 113 8.66 8.75 7.00
C VAL A 113 7.75 8.88 8.23
N ASP A 114 7.02 9.99 8.31
CA ASP A 114 6.12 10.30 9.42
C ASP A 114 4.67 9.85 9.16
N LEU A 115 4.29 9.76 7.88
CA LEU A 115 2.94 9.46 7.40
C LEU A 115 3.05 8.60 6.15
N ILE A 116 2.30 7.50 6.07
CA ILE A 116 2.17 6.74 4.82
C ILE A 116 0.82 6.97 4.15
N ILE A 117 0.82 6.90 2.83
CA ILE A 117 -0.37 6.97 1.98
C ILE A 117 -0.37 5.75 1.06
N PRO A 118 -1.00 4.64 1.48
CA PRO A 118 -1.29 3.52 0.61
C PRO A 118 -2.31 3.93 -0.45
N GLU A 119 -1.92 3.80 -1.71
CA GLU A 119 -2.70 4.22 -2.88
C GLU A 119 -3.28 2.99 -3.54
N ASN A 120 -4.57 2.79 -3.27
CA ASN A 120 -5.41 1.67 -3.70
C ASN A 120 -4.93 0.26 -3.27
N ALA A 121 -3.72 0.12 -2.73
CA ALA A 121 -3.11 -1.13 -2.28
C ALA A 121 -3.83 -1.78 -1.08
N LEU A 122 -4.71 -1.05 -0.41
CA LEU A 122 -5.56 -1.53 0.69
C LEU A 122 -7.05 -1.61 0.29
N ALA A 123 -7.39 -1.52 -0.99
CA ALA A 123 -8.78 -1.61 -1.44
C ALA A 123 -8.96 -2.66 -2.54
N ILE A 124 -8.05 -2.68 -3.51
CA ILE A 124 -8.05 -3.65 -4.59
C ILE A 124 -6.95 -4.71 -4.38
N PRO A 125 -7.30 -6.01 -4.30
CA PRO A 125 -6.36 -7.07 -3.94
C PRO A 125 -5.53 -7.56 -5.15
N MET A 126 -4.97 -6.61 -5.91
CA MET A 126 -4.06 -6.92 -7.03
C MET A 126 -2.75 -7.54 -6.55
N ASN A 127 -2.35 -7.24 -5.31
CA ASN A 127 -1.20 -7.84 -4.62
C ASN A 127 -1.58 -8.12 -3.16
N ILE A 128 -2.11 -9.33 -2.90
CA ILE A 128 -2.51 -9.78 -1.55
C ILE A 128 -1.34 -9.67 -0.54
N PRO A 129 -0.12 -10.16 -0.84
CA PRO A 129 1.02 -10.02 0.06
C PRO A 129 1.32 -8.56 0.47
N LEU A 130 1.23 -7.62 -0.47
CA LEU A 130 1.47 -6.20 -0.20
C LEU A 130 0.44 -5.61 0.76
N GLY A 131 -0.86 -5.86 0.53
CA GLY A 131 -1.91 -5.34 1.42
C GLY A 131 -1.80 -5.92 2.84
N LEU A 132 -1.45 -7.21 2.97
CA LEU A 132 -1.17 -7.84 4.26
C LEU A 132 0.06 -7.21 4.94
N ALA A 133 1.15 -7.01 4.19
CA ALA A 133 2.37 -6.39 4.71
C ALA A 133 2.13 -4.96 5.22
N ILE A 134 1.41 -4.13 4.43
CA ILE A 134 1.04 -2.77 4.83
C ILE A 134 0.18 -2.82 6.11
N THR A 135 -0.81 -3.70 6.16
CA THR A 135 -1.72 -3.82 7.30
C THR A 135 -0.99 -4.22 8.58
N GLU A 136 -0.14 -5.25 8.53
CA GLU A 136 0.67 -5.68 9.68
C GLU A 136 1.64 -4.58 10.10
N PHE A 137 2.31 -3.93 9.14
CA PHE A 137 3.21 -2.81 9.42
C PHE A 137 2.52 -1.67 10.16
N ILE A 138 1.32 -1.27 9.72
CA ILE A 138 0.54 -0.22 10.40
C ILE A 138 0.14 -0.66 11.81
N ALA A 139 -0.30 -1.91 11.98
CA ALA A 139 -0.70 -2.43 13.28
C ALA A 139 0.47 -2.48 14.28
N GLU A 140 1.67 -2.85 13.81
CA GLU A 140 2.88 -2.97 14.63
C GLU A 140 3.47 -1.61 15.02
N THR A 141 3.41 -0.62 14.11
CA THR A 141 4.11 0.67 14.29
C THR A 141 3.18 1.81 14.71
N CYS A 142 1.87 1.66 14.50
CA CYS A 142 0.89 2.74 14.62
C CYS A 142 1.24 3.98 13.78
N VAL A 143 2.01 3.82 12.69
CA VAL A 143 2.35 4.92 11.80
C VAL A 143 1.07 5.63 11.33
N PRO A 144 1.00 6.98 11.42
CA PRO A 144 -0.08 7.72 10.82
C PRO A 144 -0.29 7.29 9.37
N THR A 145 -1.55 7.04 9.00
CA THR A 145 -1.88 6.54 7.66
C THR A 145 -3.12 7.22 7.10
N ILE A 146 -3.03 7.67 5.85
CA ILE A 146 -4.20 8.03 5.04
C ILE A 146 -4.31 6.98 3.93
N ALA A 147 -5.22 6.02 4.07
CA ALA A 147 -5.45 5.03 3.03
C ALA A 147 -6.38 5.63 1.97
N HIS A 148 -5.88 5.79 0.74
CA HIS A 148 -6.59 6.41 -0.35
C HIS A 148 -7.09 5.34 -1.33
N HIS A 149 -8.41 5.23 -1.43
CA HIS A 149 -9.11 4.14 -2.12
C HIS A 149 -9.83 4.65 -3.36
N HIS A 150 -9.64 3.96 -4.47
CA HIS A 150 -10.18 4.36 -5.78
C HIS A 150 -11.32 3.43 -6.23
N ASP A 151 -11.24 2.17 -5.82
CA ASP A 151 -12.23 1.13 -6.05
C ASP A 151 -12.09 0.03 -4.99
N PHE A 152 -13.14 -0.76 -4.78
CA PHE A 152 -13.13 -1.82 -3.79
C PHE A 152 -13.26 -3.21 -4.38
N SER A 153 -12.70 -4.20 -3.68
CA SER A 153 -12.74 -5.61 -4.09
C SER A 153 -14.16 -6.12 -4.41
N TRP A 154 -15.18 -5.70 -3.65
CA TRP A 154 -16.58 -6.10 -3.85
C TRP A 154 -17.27 -5.41 -5.04
N GLU A 155 -16.67 -4.38 -5.63
CA GLU A 155 -17.21 -3.68 -6.80
C GLU A 155 -16.73 -4.30 -8.12
N ARG A 156 -15.74 -5.20 -8.07
CA ARG A 156 -15.12 -5.79 -9.24
C ARG A 156 -15.47 -7.29 -9.36
N PRO A 157 -16.15 -7.71 -10.44
CA PRO A 157 -16.51 -9.12 -10.66
C PRO A 157 -15.32 -10.10 -10.52
N ARG A 158 -14.12 -9.67 -10.92
CA ARG A 158 -12.87 -10.44 -10.82
C ARG A 158 -12.60 -11.00 -9.42
N PHE A 159 -12.98 -10.30 -8.36
CA PHE A 159 -12.62 -10.68 -6.98
C PHE A 159 -13.77 -11.31 -6.20
N LEU A 160 -14.97 -11.44 -6.79
CA LEU A 160 -16.15 -11.94 -6.08
C LEU A 160 -16.05 -13.43 -5.74
N ILE A 161 -15.52 -14.24 -6.65
CA ILE A 161 -15.23 -15.65 -6.43
C ILE A 161 -13.76 -15.77 -6.05
N ASN A 162 -13.48 -16.15 -4.80
CA ASN A 162 -12.11 -16.29 -4.32
C ASN A 162 -11.99 -17.30 -3.18
N SER A 163 -10.76 -17.77 -2.97
CA SER A 163 -10.34 -18.65 -1.88
C SER A 163 -9.52 -17.92 -0.80
N CYS A 164 -9.60 -16.59 -0.75
CA CYS A 164 -8.80 -15.72 0.12
C CYS A 164 -9.62 -14.73 0.95
N ARG A 165 -10.89 -15.04 1.25
CA ARG A 165 -11.78 -14.15 1.99
C ARG A 165 -11.22 -13.72 3.35
N ASP A 166 -10.47 -14.60 4.01
CA ASP A 166 -9.72 -14.32 5.23
C ASP A 166 -8.69 -13.19 5.05
N TYR A 167 -7.94 -13.16 3.94
CA TYR A 167 -7.02 -12.05 3.64
C TYR A 167 -7.76 -10.77 3.25
N LEU A 168 -8.85 -10.87 2.49
CA LEU A 168 -9.66 -9.71 2.12
C LEU A 168 -10.24 -9.01 3.36
N ASN A 169 -10.80 -9.79 4.28
CA ASN A 169 -11.37 -9.28 5.54
C ASN A 169 -10.29 -8.69 6.45
N MET A 170 -9.05 -9.16 6.37
CA MET A 170 -7.94 -8.65 7.16
C MET A 170 -7.40 -7.32 6.64
N ALA A 171 -7.29 -7.15 5.32
CA ALA A 171 -6.44 -6.10 4.72
C ALA A 171 -7.08 -5.25 3.61
N PHE A 172 -8.33 -5.49 3.20
CA PHE A 172 -8.89 -4.83 2.00
C PHE A 172 -10.33 -4.30 2.18
N PRO A 173 -10.54 -3.19 2.92
CA PRO A 173 -9.56 -2.42 3.70
C PRO A 173 -9.48 -2.85 5.17
N PRO A 174 -8.33 -2.60 5.85
CA PRO A 174 -8.18 -2.90 7.27
C PRO A 174 -8.86 -1.83 8.12
N HIS A 175 -9.36 -2.22 9.29
CA HIS A 175 -9.96 -1.31 10.28
C HIS A 175 -9.00 -1.10 11.47
N LEU A 176 -8.03 -0.20 11.31
CA LEU A 176 -7.03 0.13 12.32
C LEU A 176 -7.15 1.60 12.78
N PRO A 177 -6.92 1.91 14.07
CA PRO A 177 -7.20 3.23 14.65
C PRO A 177 -6.33 4.36 14.09
N SER A 178 -5.12 4.04 13.63
CA SER A 178 -4.16 4.98 13.01
C SER A 178 -4.47 5.30 11.55
N ILE A 179 -5.48 4.65 10.95
CA ILE A 179 -5.87 4.87 9.56
C ILE A 179 -7.02 5.89 9.48
N ARG A 180 -6.91 6.78 8.50
CA ARG A 180 -8.02 7.55 7.96
C ARG A 180 -8.24 7.09 6.52
N HIS A 181 -9.48 6.77 6.19
CA HIS A 181 -9.83 6.33 4.84
C HIS A 181 -10.33 7.52 4.02
N GLY A 182 -9.67 7.79 2.90
CA GLY A 182 -10.13 8.69 1.86
C GLY A 182 -10.60 7.88 0.66
N VAL A 183 -11.77 8.20 0.11
CA VAL A 183 -12.32 7.50 -1.06
C VAL A 183 -12.60 8.53 -2.14
N ILE A 184 -12.16 8.26 -3.36
CA ILE A 184 -12.61 8.99 -4.54
C ILE A 184 -13.69 8.17 -5.24
N ASN A 185 -14.77 8.83 -5.61
CA ASN A 185 -15.78 8.25 -6.47
C ASN A 185 -15.54 8.77 -7.89
N SER A 186 -15.45 7.85 -8.85
CA SER A 186 -15.27 8.16 -10.28
C SER A 186 -16.59 8.08 -11.01
#